data_AF-A0A1B6EKN7-F1
#
_entry.id   AF-A0A1B6EKN7-F1
#
_cell.length_a   1.000
_cell.length_b   1.000
_cell.length_c   1.000
_cell.angle_alpha   90.00
_cell.angle_beta   90.00
_cell.angle_gamma   90.00
#
_symmetry.space_group_name_H-M   'P 1'
#
loop_
_entity.id
_entity.type
_entity.pdbx_description
1 polymer ?
#
loop_
_entity_poly.entity_id
_entity_poly.type
_entity_poly.pdbx_seq_one_letter_code
_entity_poly.pdbx_strand_id
1 'polypeptide(L)'
;SLTNVGLTDRTALKLAEALEKNNTLRVINVETNFISPNLIVRLVKSLLKQQSIEEFRASNQRSSVLGNKIEMEITQIIEQNMTLLRLGLHLEYNDARHRIASHLQRNIDRTGRLRRMGHFSRNSLCGYFSR
;
A
#
# COMPACT_ATOMS: atom_id res chain seq x y z
N SER A 1 13.71 2.86 -1.54
CA SER A 1 13.79 1.39 -1.48
C SER A 1 14.76 0.99 -0.38
N LEU A 2 14.47 -0.03 0.41
CA LEU A 2 15.27 -0.54 1.53
C LEU A 2 15.33 -2.09 1.48
N THR A 3 15.73 -2.64 0.34
CA THR A 3 15.75 -4.09 0.10
C THR A 3 17.08 -4.69 0.57
N ASN A 4 17.05 -5.80 1.33
CA ASN A 4 18.26 -6.51 1.80
C ASN A 4 19.30 -5.62 2.50
N VAL A 5 18.83 -4.71 3.37
CA VAL A 5 19.69 -3.78 4.12
C VAL A 5 19.83 -4.16 5.60
N GLY A 6 19.33 -5.34 5.98
CA GLY A 6 19.30 -5.75 7.38
C GLY A 6 18.27 -4.98 8.21
N LEU A 7 17.15 -4.56 7.61
CA LEU A 7 16.09 -3.86 8.32
C LEU A 7 15.47 -4.80 9.37
N THR A 8 15.52 -4.38 10.63
CA THR A 8 14.97 -5.11 11.78
C THR A 8 13.72 -4.43 12.31
N ASP A 9 13.05 -5.08 13.26
CA ASP A 9 11.82 -4.55 13.84
C ASP A 9 11.96 -3.14 14.43
N ARG A 10 13.06 -2.89 15.14
CA ARG A 10 13.33 -1.58 15.76
C ARG A 10 13.42 -0.46 14.72
N THR A 11 14.04 -0.74 13.58
CA THR A 11 14.20 0.24 12.49
C THR A 11 12.93 0.39 11.65
N ALA A 12 12.22 -0.71 11.40
CA ALA A 12 10.96 -0.69 10.68
C ALA A 12 9.83 -0.01 11.49
N LEU A 13 9.90 -0.03 12.82
CA LEU A 13 9.01 0.76 13.68
C LEU A 13 9.18 2.27 13.45
N LYS A 14 10.42 2.76 13.40
CA LYS A 14 10.72 4.16 13.06
C LYS A 14 10.26 4.52 11.65
N LEU A 15 10.40 3.58 10.72
CA LEU A 15 9.86 3.75 9.37
C LEU A 15 8.33 3.93 9.43
N ALA A 16 7.61 3.08 10.16
CA ALA A 16 6.15 3.21 10.32
C ALA A 16 5.79 4.61 10.87
N GLU A 17 6.45 5.09 11.92
CA GLU A 17 6.22 6.43 12.47
C GLU A 17 6.51 7.56 11.46
N ALA A 18 7.52 7.40 10.61
CA ALA A 18 7.81 8.35 9.54
C ALA A 18 6.73 8.34 8.45
N LEU A 19 6.19 7.17 8.11
CA LEU A 19 5.10 7.02 7.15
C LEU A 19 3.81 7.68 7.62
N GLU A 20 3.52 7.63 8.92
CA GLU A 20 2.35 8.29 9.51
C GLU A 20 2.37 9.82 9.34
N LYS A 21 3.56 10.41 9.14
CA LYS A 21 3.78 11.85 8.95
C LYS A 21 4.04 12.24 7.49
N ASN A 22 4.26 11.27 6.60
CA ASN A 22 4.67 11.52 5.22
C ASN A 22 3.48 11.42 4.24
N ASN A 23 3.21 12.50 3.51
CA ASN A 23 2.14 12.58 2.53
C ASN A 23 2.64 12.61 1.06
N THR A 24 3.95 12.46 0.83
CA THR A 24 4.56 12.59 -0.51
C THR A 24 5.03 11.28 -1.11
N LEU A 25 5.46 10.33 -0.28
CA LEU A 25 5.88 9.01 -0.72
C LEU A 25 4.72 8.28 -1.38
N ARG A 26 5.04 7.51 -2.43
CA ARG A 26 4.08 6.69 -3.18
C ARG A 26 4.42 5.21 -3.15
N VAL A 27 5.71 4.87 -3.10
CA VAL A 27 6.20 3.50 -3.20
C VAL A 27 7.15 3.19 -2.06
N ILE A 28 6.91 2.08 -1.38
CA ILE A 28 7.77 1.55 -0.33
C ILE A 28 8.14 0.12 -0.68
N ASN A 29 9.44 -0.16 -0.67
CA ASN A 29 9.96 -1.51 -0.81
C ASN A 29 10.89 -1.81 0.37
N VAL A 30 10.52 -2.81 1.16
CA VAL A 30 11.26 -3.37 2.30
C VAL A 30 11.43 -4.89 2.17
N GLU A 31 11.45 -5.41 0.94
CA GLU A 31 11.64 -6.83 0.64
C GLU A 31 12.98 -7.37 1.17
N THR A 32 13.02 -8.67 1.46
CA THR A 32 14.26 -9.39 1.85
C THR A 32 14.91 -8.78 3.10
N ASN A 33 14.18 -8.69 4.20
CA ASN A 33 14.68 -8.15 5.46
C ASN A 33 14.31 -9.06 6.66
N PHE A 34 14.48 -8.55 7.87
CA PHE A 34 14.26 -9.24 9.14
C PHE A 34 13.06 -8.64 9.90
N ILE A 35 11.96 -8.36 9.19
CA ILE A 35 10.74 -7.78 9.76
C ILE A 35 9.80 -8.90 10.22
N SER A 36 9.33 -8.85 11.46
CA SER A 36 8.36 -9.81 11.99
C SER A 36 6.95 -9.58 11.44
N PRO A 37 6.09 -10.62 11.40
CA PRO A 37 4.69 -10.49 10.94
C PRO A 37 3.92 -9.38 11.68
N ASN A 38 4.10 -9.28 12.99
CA ASN A 38 3.46 -8.24 13.82
C ASN A 38 3.87 -6.83 13.38
N LEU A 39 5.13 -6.64 12.98
CA LEU A 39 5.57 -5.34 12.52
C LEU A 39 5.15 -5.04 11.08
N ILE A 40 4.99 -6.05 10.23
CA ILE A 40 4.34 -5.87 8.92
C ILE A 40 2.93 -5.31 9.12
N VAL A 41 2.14 -5.88 10.04
CA VAL A 41 0.81 -5.34 10.39
C VAL A 41 0.89 -3.87 10.78
N ARG A 42 1.85 -3.51 11.65
CA ARG A 42 2.07 -2.11 12.06
C ARG A 42 2.44 -1.21 10.89
N LEU A 43 3.30 -1.66 9.98
CA LEU A 43 3.66 -0.93 8.76
C LEU A 43 2.42 -0.72 7.88
N VAL A 44 1.64 -1.76 7.61
CA VAL A 44 0.41 -1.65 6.82
C VAL A 44 -0.59 -0.71 7.50
N LYS A 45 -0.71 -0.75 8.83
CA LYS A 45 -1.56 0.17 9.61
C LYS A 45 -1.13 1.63 9.49
N SER A 46 0.18 1.91 9.40
CA SER A 46 0.68 3.27 9.21
C SER A 46 0.23 3.89 7.89
N LEU A 47 -0.02 3.06 6.86
CA LEU A 47 -0.48 3.51 5.53
C LEU A 47 -1.86 4.18 5.58
N LEU A 48 -2.67 3.91 6.61
CA LEU A 48 -4.00 4.49 6.78
C LEU A 48 -3.98 5.96 7.19
N LYS A 49 -2.88 6.47 7.74
CA LYS A 49 -2.83 7.84 8.28
C LYS A 49 -2.85 8.90 7.18
N GLN A 50 -1.88 8.84 6.27
CA GLN A 50 -1.74 9.82 5.20
C GLN A 50 -2.40 9.36 3.90
N GLN A 51 -2.64 8.05 3.75
CA GLN A 51 -3.17 7.45 2.50
C GLN A 51 -2.45 8.00 1.25
N SER A 52 -1.12 8.12 1.31
CA SER A 52 -0.28 8.62 0.22
C SER A 52 0.32 7.47 -0.61
N ILE A 53 0.61 6.35 0.06
CA ILE A 53 1.25 5.17 -0.53
C ILE A 53 0.31 4.46 -1.51
N GLU A 54 0.80 4.28 -2.73
CA GLU A 54 0.17 3.54 -3.83
C GLU A 54 0.72 2.11 -3.94
N GLU A 55 1.95 1.87 -3.48
CA GLU A 55 2.58 0.54 -3.55
C GLU A 55 3.41 0.23 -2.30
N PHE A 56 3.15 -0.93 -1.69
CA PHE A 56 3.87 -1.44 -0.53
C PHE A 56 4.37 -2.85 -0.80
N ARG A 57 5.68 -3.07 -0.71
CA ARG A 57 6.33 -4.38 -0.89
C ARG A 57 7.12 -4.79 0.34
N ALA A 58 6.82 -5.97 0.86
CA ALA A 58 7.44 -6.55 2.05
C ALA A 58 7.61 -8.09 1.93
N SER A 59 7.63 -8.65 0.72
CA SER A 59 7.89 -10.08 0.48
C SER A 59 9.28 -10.53 0.96
N ASN A 60 9.47 -11.86 1.07
CA ASN A 60 10.75 -12.51 1.39
C ASN A 60 11.38 -12.11 2.73
N GLN A 61 10.57 -11.81 3.75
CA GLN A 61 11.11 -11.67 5.10
C GLN A 61 11.64 -13.01 5.62
N ARG A 62 12.59 -12.96 6.56
CA ARG A 62 13.11 -14.18 7.22
C ARG A 62 12.00 -15.04 7.83
N SER A 63 10.94 -14.42 8.36
CA SER A 63 9.71 -15.10 8.74
C SER A 63 8.73 -14.99 7.57
N SER A 64 8.71 -15.98 6.68
CA SER A 64 7.85 -15.98 5.50
C SER A 64 6.39 -16.31 5.83
N VAL A 65 6.15 -17.10 6.89
CA VAL A 65 4.82 -17.49 7.36
C VAL A 65 4.28 -16.39 8.26
N LEU A 66 3.15 -15.81 7.88
CA LEU A 66 2.43 -14.79 8.65
C LEU A 66 1.41 -15.42 9.61
N GLY A 67 0.72 -16.47 9.14
CA GLY A 67 -0.38 -17.12 9.84
C GLY A 67 -1.74 -16.44 9.62
N ASN A 68 -2.81 -17.24 9.66
CA ASN A 68 -4.17 -16.80 9.28
C ASN A 68 -4.62 -15.51 9.99
N LYS A 69 -4.42 -15.43 11.31
CA LYS A 69 -4.85 -14.27 12.11
C LYS A 69 -4.20 -12.97 11.62
N ILE A 70 -2.91 -13.00 11.32
CA ILE A 70 -2.16 -11.84 10.83
C ILE A 70 -2.63 -11.47 9.43
N GLU A 71 -2.80 -12.43 8.52
CA GLU A 71 -3.27 -12.15 7.15
C GLU A 71 -4.68 -11.55 7.13
N MET A 72 -5.57 -12.05 7.99
CA MET A 72 -6.92 -11.50 8.12
C MET A 72 -6.90 -10.08 8.70
N GLU A 73 -6.02 -9.79 9.65
CA GLU A 73 -5.84 -8.43 10.17
C GLU A 73 -5.30 -7.48 9.09
N ILE A 74 -4.29 -7.90 8.33
CA ILE A 74 -3.77 -7.15 7.17
C ILE A 74 -4.89 -6.89 6.16
N THR A 75 -5.72 -7.89 5.88
CA THR A 75 -6.86 -7.77 4.96
C THR A 75 -7.83 -6.67 5.42
N GLN A 76 -8.22 -6.68 6.70
CA GLN A 76 -9.13 -5.67 7.27
C GLN A 76 -8.55 -4.24 7.21
N ILE A 77 -7.23 -4.12 7.40
CA ILE A 77 -6.53 -2.82 7.31
C ILE A 77 -6.50 -2.36 5.84
N ILE A 78 -6.19 -3.24 4.90
CA ILE A 78 -6.14 -2.91 3.48
C ILE A 78 -7.51 -2.49 2.96
N GLU A 79 -8.59 -3.14 3.40
CA GLU A 79 -9.96 -2.79 3.01
C GLU A 79 -10.39 -1.37 3.41
N GLN A 80 -9.67 -0.73 4.37
CA GLN A 80 -9.89 0.66 4.78
C GLN A 80 -9.01 1.65 3.99
N ASN A 81 -8.03 1.17 3.24
CA ASN A 81 -7.08 2.00 2.50
C ASN A 81 -7.55 2.24 1.07
N MET A 82 -7.86 3.49 0.71
CA MET A 82 -8.40 3.82 -0.62
C MET A 82 -7.34 4.16 -1.67
N THR A 83 -6.06 4.21 -1.30
CA THR A 83 -4.97 4.73 -2.16
C THR A 83 -3.97 3.67 -2.56
N LEU A 84 -3.87 2.58 -1.79
CA LEU A 84 -3.01 1.45 -2.11
C LEU A 84 -3.54 0.74 -3.37
N LEU A 85 -2.67 0.59 -4.35
CA LEU A 85 -2.93 -0.04 -5.65
C LEU A 85 -2.23 -1.39 -5.78
N ARG A 86 -1.08 -1.56 -5.12
CA ARG A 86 -0.25 -2.77 -5.22
C ARG A 86 0.28 -3.19 -3.85
N LEU A 87 0.08 -4.46 -3.52
CA LEU A 87 0.63 -5.11 -2.35
C LEU A 87 1.59 -6.23 -2.78
N GLY A 88 2.86 -6.10 -2.44
CA GLY A 88 3.85 -7.16 -2.53
C GLY A 88 4.01 -7.85 -1.18
N LEU A 89 3.16 -8.84 -0.90
CA LEU A 89 3.23 -9.66 0.31
C LEU A 89 2.85 -11.09 -0.04
N HIS A 90 3.55 -12.08 0.53
CA HIS A 90 3.16 -13.48 0.40
C HIS A 90 1.99 -13.77 1.36
N LEU A 91 0.88 -14.25 0.80
CA LEU A 91 -0.33 -14.60 1.55
C LEU A 91 -0.64 -16.07 1.28
N GLU A 92 -0.71 -16.89 2.32
CA GLU A 92 -0.95 -18.32 2.23
C GLU A 92 -2.44 -18.64 2.06
N TYR A 93 -3.32 -17.80 2.60
CA TYR A 93 -4.76 -18.08 2.65
C TYR A 93 -5.51 -17.50 1.45
N ASN A 94 -6.31 -18.35 0.80
CA ASN A 94 -7.12 -17.97 -0.37
C ASN A 94 -8.07 -16.80 -0.07
N ASP A 95 -8.75 -16.80 1.07
CA ASP A 95 -9.70 -15.73 1.41
C ASP A 95 -9.03 -14.36 1.45
N ALA A 96 -7.91 -14.24 2.18
CA ALA A 96 -7.10 -13.03 2.24
C ALA A 96 -6.66 -12.56 0.84
N ARG A 97 -6.14 -13.48 0.01
CA ARG A 97 -5.74 -13.18 -1.38
C ARG A 97 -6.88 -12.59 -2.20
N HIS A 98 -8.06 -13.23 -2.19
CA HIS A 98 -9.19 -12.79 -3.00
C HIS A 98 -9.73 -11.43 -2.55
N ARG A 99 -9.87 -11.23 -1.23
CA ARG A 99 -10.36 -9.98 -0.66
C ARG A 99 -9.42 -8.81 -0.94
N ILE A 100 -8.13 -9.01 -0.71
CA ILE A 100 -7.10 -8.00 -1.00
C ILE A 100 -7.06 -7.68 -2.48
N ALA A 101 -7.03 -8.68 -3.36
CA ALA A 101 -7.01 -8.45 -4.82
C ALA A 101 -8.24 -7.68 -5.30
N SER A 102 -9.44 -8.06 -4.84
CA SER A 102 -10.69 -7.36 -5.16
C SER A 102 -10.69 -5.91 -4.68
N HIS A 103 -10.15 -5.64 -3.47
CA HIS A 103 -10.05 -4.28 -2.95
C HIS A 103 -9.06 -3.42 -3.76
N LEU A 104 -7.86 -3.94 -4.03
CA LEU A 104 -6.85 -3.25 -4.83
C LEU A 104 -7.36 -2.95 -6.25
N GLN A 105 -8.08 -3.88 -6.87
CA GLN A 105 -8.70 -3.66 -8.18
C GLN A 105 -9.69 -2.49 -8.17
N ARG A 106 -10.53 -2.39 -7.12
CA ARG A 106 -11.45 -1.25 -6.96
C ARG A 106 -10.71 0.08 -6.81
N ASN A 107 -9.58 0.11 -6.10
CA ASN A 107 -8.75 1.31 -5.97
C ASN A 107 -8.11 1.72 -7.30
N ILE A 108 -7.62 0.75 -8.09
CA ILE A 108 -7.09 0.96 -9.43
C ILE A 108 -8.17 1.57 -10.34
N ASP A 109 -9.36 0.98 -10.36
CA ASP A 109 -10.47 1.46 -11.19
C ASP A 109 -10.89 2.88 -10.81
N ARG A 110 -11.01 3.17 -9.51
CA ARG A 110 -11.31 4.51 -9.00
C ARG A 110 -10.24 5.52 -9.44
N THR A 111 -8.98 5.19 -9.24
CA THR A 111 -7.85 6.07 -9.59
C THR A 111 -7.78 6.32 -11.09
N GLY A 112 -7.99 5.28 -11.90
CA GLY A 112 -8.04 5.37 -13.36
C GLY A 112 -9.22 6.20 -13.88
N ARG A 113 -10.40 6.12 -13.24
CA ARG A 113 -11.55 6.98 -13.55
C ARG A 113 -11.25 8.44 -13.25
N LEU A 114 -10.72 8.74 -12.06
CA LEU A 114 -10.37 10.11 -11.65
C LEU A 114 -9.33 10.74 -12.58
N ARG A 115 -8.27 10.00 -12.95
CA ARG A 115 -7.24 10.48 -13.89
C ARG A 115 -7.83 10.80 -15.27
N ARG A 116 -8.78 10.01 -15.77
CA ARG A 116 -9.48 10.27 -17.04
C ARG A 116 -10.42 11.48 -16.97
N MET A 117 -11.18 11.63 -15.88
CA MET A 117 -12.09 12.77 -15.69
C MET A 117 -11.33 14.09 -15.49
N GLY A 118 -10.20 14.07 -14.78
CA GLY A 118 -9.33 15.24 -14.65
C GLY A 118 -8.74 15.71 -15.99
N HIS A 119 -8.51 14.78 -16.93
CA HIS A 119 -8.14 15.10 -18.30
C HIS A 119 -9.29 15.76 -19.09
N PHE A 120 -10.53 15.29 -18.91
CA PHE A 120 -11.70 15.90 -19.54
C PHE A 120 -11.94 17.35 -19.10
N SER A 121 -11.78 17.66 -17.80
CA SER A 121 -12.00 19.02 -17.28
C SER A 121 -10.98 20.06 -17.77
N ARG A 122 -9.78 19.65 -18.23
CA ARG A 122 -8.77 20.57 -18.76
C ARG A 122 -9.00 20.90 -20.24
N ASN A 123 -9.50 19.97 -21.04
CA ASN A 123 -9.75 20.21 -22.47
C ASN A 123 -11.05 20.99 -22.74
N SER A 124 -12.05 20.94 -21.86
CA SER A 124 -13.33 21.62 -22.10
C SER A 124 -13.32 23.14 -21.86
N LEU A 125 -12.27 23.68 -21.23
CA LEU A 125 -12.14 25.13 -20.98
C LEU A 125 -11.28 25.87 -22.03
N CYS A 126 -10.63 25.15 -22.95
CA CYS A 126 -9.75 25.75 -23.98
C CYS A 126 -10.46 26.09 -25.30
N GLY A 127 -11.77 25.83 -25.41
CA GLY A 127 -12.54 25.99 -26.66
C GLY A 127 -13.43 27.24 -26.77
N TYR A 128 -13.49 28.09 -25.74
CA TYR A 128 -14.41 29.24 -25.69
C TYR A 128 -13.72 30.59 -25.50
N PHE A 129 -12.59 30.83 -26.17
CA PHE A 129 -12.05 32.20 -26.33
C PHE A 129 -11.30 32.32 -27.65
N SER A 130 -12.04 32.63 -28.72
CA SER A 130 -11.52 33.37 -29.87
C SER A 130 -12.70 34.11 -30.50
N ARG A 131 -12.74 35.42 -30.24
CA ARG A 131 -13.47 36.40 -31.05
C ARG A 131 -12.67 36.66 -32.33
#